data_AF-A0A4Q3WKQ8-F1
#
_entry.id   AF-A0A4Q3WKQ8-F1
#
_cell.length_a   1.000
_cell.length_b   1.000
_cell.length_c   1.000
_cell.angle_alpha   90.00
_cell.angle_beta   90.00
_cell.angle_gamma   90.00
#
_symmetry.space_group_name_H-M   'P 1'
#
loop_
_entity.id
_entity.type
_entity.pdbx_description
1 polymer ?
#
loop_
_entity_poly.entity_id
_entity_poly.type
_entity_poly.pdbx_seq_one_letter_code
_entity_poly.pdbx_strand_id
1 'polypeptide(L)'
;MANLWGTLAGGSGALFTWVGLALLASVMWGLQYALWGQALKAVSPVVGMWWYCLISMLLYTAFVAVKGIDLQANMLAVNWPLVGLLVVIALLGFAGNVTMLSGFKMANPTVVTMLTASAPLFSAAFAYIFFKNVDVNWMTVLGFVLILGGVGVVAYSRG
;
A
#
# COMPACT_ATOMS: atom_id res chain seq x y z
N MET A 1 -10.31 -26.38 -3.93
CA MET A 1 -10.61 -24.97 -3.63
C MET A 1 -10.39 -24.19 -4.92
N ALA A 2 -11.46 -23.80 -5.60
CA ALA A 2 -11.37 -23.05 -6.84
C ALA A 2 -10.82 -21.65 -6.54
N ASN A 3 -9.75 -21.28 -7.23
CA ASN A 3 -9.01 -20.05 -7.02
C ASN A 3 -9.94 -18.85 -7.24
N LEU A 4 -10.02 -17.94 -6.26
CA LEU A 4 -10.70 -16.64 -6.37
C LEU A 4 -10.19 -15.80 -7.57
N TRP A 5 -8.96 -16.07 -7.98
CA TRP A 5 -8.33 -15.53 -9.18
C TRP A 5 -8.67 -16.32 -10.45
N GLY A 6 -9.05 -17.59 -10.33
CA GLY A 6 -9.49 -18.44 -11.44
C GLY A 6 -10.88 -18.09 -11.95
N THR A 7 -11.75 -17.49 -11.14
CA THR A 7 -13.05 -16.97 -11.58
C THR A 7 -13.00 -15.55 -12.17
N LEU A 8 -11.93 -14.79 -11.92
CA LEU A 8 -11.65 -13.50 -12.57
C LEU A 8 -10.70 -13.62 -13.77
N ALA A 9 -9.81 -14.62 -13.78
CA ALA A 9 -8.85 -14.89 -14.86
C ALA A 9 -9.27 -16.06 -15.76
N GLY A 10 -10.40 -16.72 -15.45
CA GLY A 10 -10.91 -17.88 -16.17
C GLY A 10 -11.70 -17.49 -17.41
N GLY A 11 -10.97 -17.15 -18.47
CA GLY A 11 -11.52 -17.03 -19.82
C GLY A 11 -11.22 -15.69 -20.44
N SER A 12 -10.10 -15.61 -21.17
CA SER A 12 -9.88 -14.73 -22.34
C SER A 12 -10.44 -13.29 -22.33
N GLY A 13 -10.63 -12.71 -21.15
CA GLY A 13 -11.01 -11.33 -20.87
C GLY A 13 -9.85 -10.65 -20.14
N ALA A 14 -8.71 -10.59 -20.82
CA ALA A 14 -7.40 -10.16 -20.31
C ALA A 14 -7.28 -8.64 -20.04
N LEU A 15 -8.35 -7.98 -19.60
CA LEU A 15 -8.31 -6.58 -19.12
C LEU A 15 -8.02 -6.47 -17.61
N PHE A 16 -8.17 -7.57 -16.85
CA PHE A 16 -7.90 -7.63 -15.41
C PHE A 16 -6.76 -8.60 -15.06
N THR A 17 -5.57 -8.35 -15.59
CA THR A 17 -4.33 -8.97 -15.09
C THR A 17 -3.89 -8.32 -13.76
N TRP A 18 -2.93 -8.92 -13.04
CA TRP A 18 -2.32 -8.31 -11.85
C TRP A 18 -1.78 -6.90 -12.12
N VAL A 19 -1.35 -6.63 -13.37
CA VAL A 19 -0.93 -5.30 -13.84
C VAL A 19 -2.10 -4.31 -13.81
N GLY A 20 -3.25 -4.69 -14.37
CA GLY A 20 -4.45 -3.84 -14.37
C GLY A 20 -4.91 -3.48 -12.96
N LEU A 21 -4.87 -4.45 -12.05
CA LEU A 21 -5.20 -4.22 -10.63
C LEU A 21 -4.19 -3.30 -9.93
N ALA A 22 -2.89 -3.45 -10.21
CA ALA A 22 -1.85 -2.58 -9.67
C ALA A 22 -1.98 -1.13 -10.19
N LEU A 23 -2.34 -0.96 -11.47
CA LEU A 23 -2.61 0.34 -12.06
C LEU A 23 -3.85 0.99 -11.44
N LEU A 24 -4.94 0.23 -11.30
CA LEU A 24 -6.16 0.72 -10.63
C LEU A 24 -5.87 1.12 -9.19
N ALA A 25 -5.12 0.31 -8.44
CA ALA A 25 -4.69 0.65 -7.09
C ALA A 25 -3.88 1.95 -7.07
N SER A 26 -2.96 2.14 -8.03
CA SER A 26 -2.17 3.37 -8.14
C SER A 26 -3.03 4.62 -8.36
N VAL A 27 -4.09 4.50 -9.18
CA VAL A 27 -5.07 5.59 -9.37
C VAL A 27 -5.82 5.90 -8.08
N MET A 28 -6.30 4.87 -7.38
CA MET A 28 -7.04 5.04 -6.11
C MET A 28 -6.17 5.67 -5.03
N TRP A 29 -4.93 5.22 -4.87
CA TRP A 29 -3.96 5.81 -3.95
C TRP A 29 -3.66 7.26 -4.32
N GLY A 30 -3.43 7.55 -5.61
CA GLY A 30 -3.20 8.92 -6.10
C GLY A 30 -4.33 9.88 -5.74
N LEU A 31 -5.58 9.49 -5.99
CA LEU A 31 -6.75 10.27 -5.60
C LEU A 31 -6.84 10.44 -4.08
N GLN A 32 -6.61 9.37 -3.32
CA GLN A 32 -6.64 9.41 -1.86
C GLN A 32 -5.62 10.41 -1.30
N TYR A 33 -4.39 10.44 -1.84
CA TYR A 33 -3.37 11.39 -1.41
C TYR A 33 -3.75 12.85 -1.70
N ALA A 34 -4.38 13.11 -2.85
CA ALA A 34 -4.88 14.44 -3.17
C ALA A 34 -5.98 14.89 -2.19
N LEU A 35 -6.89 13.98 -1.83
CA LEU A 35 -7.95 14.25 -0.85
C LEU A 35 -7.38 14.48 0.55
N TRP A 36 -6.35 13.73 0.97
CA TRP A 36 -5.65 13.97 2.23
C TRP A 36 -5.09 15.39 2.33
N GLY A 37 -4.53 15.91 1.23
CA GLY A 37 -4.05 17.30 1.17
C GLY A 37 -5.09 18.35 1.52
N GLN A 38 -6.36 18.10 1.21
CA GLN A 38 -7.46 18.99 1.57
C GLN A 38 -7.98 18.70 2.98
N ALA A 39 -8.17 17.44 3.34
CA ALA A 39 -8.66 17.04 4.65
C ALA A 39 -7.74 17.54 5.78
N LEU A 40 -6.43 17.44 5.62
CA LEU A 40 -5.44 17.83 6.62
C LEU A 40 -5.33 19.35 6.86
N LYS A 41 -6.02 20.17 6.04
CA LYS A 41 -6.22 21.59 6.33
C LYS A 41 -7.23 21.82 7.46
N ALA A 42 -8.17 20.89 7.63
CA ALA A 42 -9.25 20.99 8.61
C ALA A 42 -9.02 20.10 9.85
N VAL A 43 -8.27 19.00 9.72
CA VAL A 43 -8.06 18.04 10.82
C VAL A 43 -6.58 17.73 11.05
N SER A 44 -6.24 17.28 12.25
CA SER A 44 -4.89 16.77 12.52
C SER A 44 -4.66 15.40 11.84
N PRO A 45 -3.42 15.04 11.49
CA PRO A 45 -3.10 13.76 10.86
C PRO A 45 -3.63 12.55 11.62
N VAL A 46 -3.51 12.56 12.95
CA VAL A 46 -3.95 11.46 13.82
C VAL A 46 -5.47 11.32 13.82
N VAL A 47 -6.21 12.43 13.89
CA VAL A 47 -7.68 12.42 13.85
C VAL A 47 -8.19 11.95 12.49
N GLY A 48 -7.57 12.43 11.41
CA GLY A 48 -7.85 11.95 10.06
C GLY A 48 -7.64 10.44 9.94
N MET A 49 -6.48 9.96 10.39
CA MET A 49 -6.15 8.52 10.37
C MET A 49 -7.12 7.69 11.19
N TRP A 50 -7.56 8.18 12.35
CA TRP A 50 -8.56 7.48 13.17
C TRP A 50 -9.88 7.26 12.41
N TRP A 51 -10.40 8.31 11.75
CA TRP A 51 -11.60 8.19 10.91
C TRP A 51 -11.39 7.23 9.74
N TYR A 52 -10.23 7.31 9.09
CA TYR A 52 -9.87 6.39 8.02
C TYR A 52 -9.88 4.93 8.50
N CYS A 53 -9.22 4.63 9.62
CA CYS A 53 -9.22 3.29 10.20
C CYS A 53 -10.62 2.80 10.56
N LEU A 54 -11.45 3.65 11.17
CA LEU A 54 -12.81 3.31 11.55
C LEU A 54 -13.66 2.95 10.31
N ILE A 55 -13.64 3.81 9.28
CA ILE A 55 -14.39 3.57 8.04
C ILE A 55 -13.86 2.32 7.34
N SER A 56 -12.54 2.15 7.22
CA SER A 56 -11.95 0.96 6.62
C SER A 56 -12.35 -0.32 7.35
N MET A 57 -12.34 -0.32 8.68
CA MET A 57 -12.78 -1.46 9.49
C MET A 57 -14.23 -1.84 9.17
N LEU A 58 -15.14 -0.86 9.11
CA LEU A 58 -16.55 -1.09 8.77
C LEU A 58 -16.71 -1.66 7.36
N LEU A 59 -15.99 -1.09 6.38
CA LEU A 59 -16.05 -1.55 4.99
C LEU A 59 -15.50 -2.97 4.81
N TYR A 60 -14.36 -3.30 5.44
CA TYR A 60 -13.82 -4.65 5.39
C TYR A 60 -14.71 -5.66 6.12
N THR A 61 -15.32 -5.28 7.25
CA THR A 61 -16.28 -6.13 7.96
C THR A 61 -17.51 -6.41 7.09
N ALA A 62 -18.08 -5.38 6.46
CA ALA A 62 -19.19 -5.54 5.53
C ALA A 62 -18.80 -6.42 4.32
N PHE A 63 -17.59 -6.24 3.78
CA PHE A 63 -17.09 -7.04 2.67
C PHE A 63 -16.98 -8.53 3.03
N VAL A 64 -16.44 -8.83 4.21
CA VAL A 64 -16.36 -10.20 4.75
C VAL A 64 -17.75 -10.81 4.88
N ALA A 65 -18.70 -10.07 5.44
CA ALA A 65 -20.07 -10.53 5.62
C ALA A 65 -20.77 -10.83 4.28
N VAL A 66 -20.68 -9.92 3.31
CA VAL A 66 -21.29 -10.08 1.97
C VAL A 66 -20.66 -11.24 1.20
N LYS A 67 -19.36 -11.49 1.38
CA LYS A 67 -18.67 -12.60 0.72
C LYS A 67 -18.84 -13.94 1.43
N GLY A 68 -19.50 -13.98 2.59
CA GLY A 68 -19.67 -15.20 3.37
C GLY A 68 -18.33 -15.82 3.77
N ILE A 69 -17.30 -14.99 3.98
CA ILE A 69 -15.99 -15.47 4.41
C ILE A 69 -16.14 -16.01 5.83
N ASP A 70 -15.85 -17.29 6.00
CA ASP A 70 -15.85 -17.94 7.32
C ASP A 70 -14.66 -17.43 8.14
N LEU A 71 -14.90 -16.38 8.93
CA LEU A 71 -13.91 -15.82 9.83
C LEU A 71 -13.44 -16.85 10.86
N GLN A 72 -14.33 -17.74 11.33
CA GLN A 72 -13.97 -18.72 12.35
C GLN A 72 -12.98 -19.73 11.80
N ALA A 73 -13.23 -20.29 10.61
CA ALA A 73 -12.31 -21.21 9.96
C ALA A 73 -10.95 -20.54 9.66
N ASN A 74 -10.94 -19.28 9.22
CA ASN A 74 -9.71 -18.55 8.95
C ASN A 74 -8.95 -18.20 10.24
N MET A 75 -9.65 -17.83 11.32
CA MET A 75 -9.04 -17.53 12.62
C MET A 75 -8.46 -18.79 13.29
N LEU A 76 -9.06 -19.97 13.08
CA LEU A 76 -8.52 -21.24 13.54
C LEU A 76 -7.24 -21.64 12.81
N ALA A 77 -7.03 -21.14 11.59
CA ALA A 77 -5.77 -21.30 10.85
C ALA A 77 -4.67 -20.33 11.29
N VAL A 78 -4.99 -19.33 12.13
CA VAL A 78 -4.02 -18.37 12.63
C VAL A 78 -3.22 -18.97 13.79
N ASN A 79 -1.91 -19.07 13.60
CA ASN A 79 -0.97 -19.44 14.66
C ASN A 79 -0.30 -18.19 15.26
N TRP A 80 0.28 -18.33 16.46
CA TRP A 80 0.95 -17.22 17.15
C TRP A 80 2.05 -16.51 16.33
N PRO A 81 2.89 -17.22 15.55
CA PRO A 81 3.83 -16.58 14.64
C PRO A 81 3.16 -15.67 13.60
N LEU A 82 2.05 -16.11 13.00
CA LEU A 82 1.29 -15.30 12.04
C LEU A 82 0.66 -14.08 12.72
N VAL A 83 0.12 -14.21 13.94
CA VAL A 83 -0.36 -13.06 14.72
C VAL A 83 0.77 -12.05 14.93
N GLY A 84 1.95 -12.52 15.35
CA GLY A 84 3.11 -11.67 15.54
C GLY A 84 3.47 -10.89 14.27
N LEU A 85 3.47 -11.56 13.11
CA LEU A 85 3.71 -10.91 11.81
C LEU A 85 2.64 -9.86 11.48
N LEU A 86 1.35 -10.18 11.67
CA LEU A 86 0.26 -9.25 11.43
C LEU A 86 0.33 -8.02 12.34
N VAL A 87 0.72 -8.19 13.60
CA VAL A 87 0.96 -7.08 14.54
C VAL A 87 2.09 -6.19 14.05
N VAL A 88 3.22 -6.77 13.62
CA VAL A 88 4.35 -5.99 13.07
C VAL A 88 3.92 -5.22 11.81
N ILE A 89 3.17 -5.85 10.90
CA ILE A 89 2.62 -5.19 9.71
C ILE A 89 1.73 -4.00 10.11
N ALA A 90 0.84 -4.19 11.09
CA ALA A 90 -0.04 -3.12 11.56
C ALA A 90 0.74 -1.95 12.19
N LEU A 91 1.77 -2.24 12.98
CA LEU A 91 2.62 -1.21 13.60
C LEU A 91 3.43 -0.42 12.57
N LEU A 92 4.04 -1.11 11.60
CA LEU A 92 4.77 -0.45 10.50
C LEU A 92 3.82 0.36 9.61
N GLY A 93 2.64 -0.17 9.32
CA GLY A 93 1.60 0.53 8.57
C GLY A 93 1.12 1.78 9.30
N PHE A 94 0.91 1.70 10.61
CA PHE A 94 0.56 2.85 11.44
C PHE A 94 1.66 3.92 11.41
N ALA A 95 2.91 3.54 11.69
CA ALA A 95 4.04 4.45 11.68
C ALA A 95 4.20 5.12 10.30
N GLY A 96 4.17 4.34 9.22
CA GLY A 96 4.26 4.84 7.85
C GLY A 96 3.16 5.85 7.50
N ASN A 97 1.91 5.54 7.82
CA ASN A 97 0.79 6.45 7.59
C ASN A 97 0.92 7.75 8.41
N VAL A 98 1.28 7.67 9.68
CA VAL A 98 1.47 8.87 10.52
C VAL A 98 2.59 9.75 9.95
N THR A 99 3.73 9.17 9.55
CA THR A 99 4.83 9.94 8.96
C THR A 99 4.45 10.56 7.62
N MET A 100 3.73 9.82 6.78
CA MET A 100 3.28 10.30 5.47
C MET A 100 2.27 11.44 5.60
N LEU A 101 1.25 11.29 6.43
CA LEU A 101 0.23 12.32 6.66
C LEU A 101 0.83 13.55 7.35
N SER A 102 1.81 13.37 8.23
CA SER A 102 2.57 14.51 8.79
C SER A 102 3.33 15.24 7.69
N GLY A 103 3.97 14.51 6.78
CA GLY A 103 4.59 15.06 5.57
C GLY A 103 3.61 15.84 4.71
N PHE A 104 2.41 15.31 4.44
CA PHE A 104 1.36 16.00 3.68
C PHE A 104 0.87 17.29 4.34
N LYS A 105 0.99 17.39 5.67
CA LYS A 105 0.66 18.62 6.39
C LYS A 105 1.77 19.66 6.30
N MET A 106 3.02 19.22 6.24
CA MET A 106 4.20 20.09 6.18
C MET A 106 4.55 20.54 4.75
N ALA A 107 4.25 19.72 3.76
CA ALA A 107 4.61 19.92 2.36
C ALA A 107 3.45 19.56 1.43
N ASN A 108 3.57 19.95 0.16
CA ASN A 108 2.57 19.60 -0.84
C ASN A 108 2.45 18.06 -0.98
N PRO A 109 1.25 17.46 -0.90
CA PRO A 109 1.07 16.02 -0.99
C PRO A 109 1.71 15.38 -2.22
N THR A 110 1.71 16.07 -3.37
CA THR A 110 2.35 15.57 -4.59
C THR A 110 3.85 15.36 -4.41
N VAL A 111 4.54 16.23 -3.67
CA VAL A 111 5.99 16.08 -3.44
C VAL A 111 6.24 14.87 -2.54
N VAL A 112 5.47 14.76 -1.45
CA VAL A 112 5.60 13.67 -0.50
C VAL A 112 5.27 12.33 -1.17
N THR A 113 4.22 12.26 -1.98
CA THR A 113 3.87 11.02 -2.70
C THR A 113 4.94 10.60 -3.70
N MET A 114 5.53 11.56 -4.41
CA MET A 114 6.66 11.30 -5.30
C MET A 114 7.87 10.75 -4.51
N LEU A 115 8.21 11.33 -3.36
CA LEU A 115 9.26 10.76 -2.49
C LEU A 115 8.91 9.33 -2.04
N THR A 116 7.65 9.07 -1.65
CA THR A 116 7.22 7.72 -1.23
C THR A 116 7.17 6.72 -2.38
N ALA A 117 7.20 7.16 -3.64
CA ALA A 117 7.32 6.26 -4.80
C ALA A 117 8.65 5.50 -4.82
N SER A 118 9.60 5.84 -3.94
CA SER A 118 10.81 5.06 -3.65
C SER A 118 10.57 3.82 -2.78
N ALA A 119 9.37 3.61 -2.22
CA ALA A 119 9.04 2.44 -1.39
C ALA A 119 9.33 1.06 -2.05
N PRO A 120 9.14 0.86 -3.37
CA PRO A 120 9.51 -0.40 -4.03
C PRO A 120 11.00 -0.76 -3.89
N LEU A 121 11.88 0.24 -3.78
CA LEU A 121 13.32 0.04 -3.56
C LEU A 121 13.57 -0.62 -2.22
N PHE A 122 12.97 -0.06 -1.16
CA PHE A 122 13.07 -0.57 0.20
C PHE A 122 12.38 -1.92 0.34
N SER A 123 11.21 -2.10 -0.31
CA SER A 123 10.49 -3.37 -0.33
C SER A 123 11.36 -4.49 -0.92
N ALA A 124 11.99 -4.26 -2.07
CA ALA A 124 12.88 -5.25 -2.68
C ALA A 124 14.14 -5.50 -1.85
N ALA A 125 14.74 -4.45 -1.26
CA ALA A 125 15.90 -4.59 -0.38
C ALA A 125 15.56 -5.43 0.86
N PHE A 126 14.45 -5.13 1.55
CA PHE A 126 14.00 -5.92 2.71
C PHE A 126 13.60 -7.33 2.32
N ALA A 127 12.95 -7.51 1.17
CA ALA A 127 12.61 -8.84 0.68
C ALA A 127 13.86 -9.69 0.37
N TYR A 128 14.90 -9.07 -0.19
CA TYR A 128 16.20 -9.71 -0.38
C TYR A 128 16.89 -10.04 0.95
N ILE A 129 16.94 -9.09 1.89
CA ILE A 129 17.62 -9.23 3.18
C ILE A 129 16.96 -10.29 4.07
N PHE A 130 15.64 -10.22 4.24
CA PHE A 130 14.93 -11.06 5.21
C PHE A 130 14.42 -12.38 4.64
N PHE A 131 14.04 -12.40 3.37
CA PHE A 131 13.36 -13.56 2.78
C PHE A 131 14.16 -14.23 1.66
N LYS A 132 15.17 -13.56 1.08
CA LYS A 132 15.98 -14.06 -0.04
C LYS A 132 15.16 -14.52 -1.26
N ASN A 133 13.93 -14.00 -1.40
CA ASN A 133 12.94 -14.44 -2.40
C ASN A 133 12.85 -13.51 -3.62
N VAL A 134 13.79 -12.57 -3.76
CA VAL A 134 13.81 -11.61 -4.87
C VAL A 134 15.12 -11.75 -5.62
N ASP A 135 15.01 -12.11 -6.90
CA ASP A 135 16.13 -12.06 -7.85
C ASP A 135 16.40 -10.60 -8.22
N VAL A 136 17.29 -9.96 -7.47
CA VAL A 136 17.79 -8.63 -7.79
C VAL A 136 18.79 -8.77 -8.94
N ASN A 137 18.31 -8.59 -10.17
CA ASN A 137 19.14 -8.58 -11.37
C ASN A 137 19.45 -7.14 -11.83
N TRP A 138 20.31 -6.99 -12.85
CA TRP A 138 20.72 -5.68 -13.32
C TRP A 138 19.58 -4.80 -13.87
N MET A 139 18.51 -5.39 -14.39
CA MET A 139 17.33 -4.62 -14.83
C MET A 139 16.55 -4.06 -13.63
N THR A 140 16.44 -4.83 -12.54
CA THR A 140 15.86 -4.34 -11.29
C THR A 140 16.66 -3.17 -10.73
N VAL A 141 17.99 -3.27 -10.73
CA VAL A 141 18.88 -2.17 -10.29
C VAL A 141 18.73 -0.93 -11.19
N LEU A 142 18.66 -1.11 -12.51
CA LEU A 142 18.42 0.01 -13.43
C LEU A 142 17.08 0.69 -13.14
N GLY A 143 16.02 -0.09 -12.93
CA GLY A 143 14.71 0.43 -12.52
C GLY A 143 14.79 1.25 -11.23
N PHE A 144 15.61 0.80 -10.26
CA PHE A 144 15.82 1.51 -9.01
C PHE A 144 16.50 2.86 -9.20
N VAL A 145 17.54 2.91 -10.03
CA VAL A 145 18.24 4.15 -10.38
C VAL A 145 17.28 5.12 -11.08
N LEU A 146 16.43 4.64 -11.99
CA LEU A 146 15.45 5.48 -12.68
C LEU A 146 14.39 6.06 -11.73
N ILE A 147 13.90 5.26 -10.78
CA ILE A 147 12.97 5.74 -9.74
C ILE A 147 13.64 6.83 -8.91
N LEU A 148 14.85 6.59 -8.40
CA LEU A 148 15.58 7.59 -7.61
C LEU A 148 15.88 8.86 -8.41
N GLY A 149 16.26 8.72 -9.68
CA GLY A 149 16.47 9.85 -10.58
C GLY A 149 15.21 10.70 -10.75
N GLY A 150 14.07 10.05 -11.02
CA GLY A 150 12.78 10.75 -11.14
C GLY A 150 12.38 11.46 -9.85
N VAL A 151 12.55 10.80 -8.70
CA VAL A 151 12.30 11.38 -7.37
C VAL A 151 13.23 12.58 -7.11
N GLY A 152 14.51 12.48 -7.45
CA GLY A 152 15.50 13.54 -7.28
C GLY A 152 15.19 14.78 -8.13
N VAL A 153 14.82 14.60 -9.40
CA VAL A 153 14.44 15.71 -10.29
C VAL A 153 13.24 16.46 -9.74
N VAL A 154 12.22 15.75 -9.26
CA VAL A 154 11.05 16.35 -8.63
C VAL A 154 11.44 17.12 -7.38
N ALA A 155 12.21 16.50 -6.48
CA ALA A 155 12.60 17.12 -5.23
C ALA A 155 13.37 18.43 -5.48
N TYR A 156 14.29 18.44 -6.45
CA TYR A 156 15.03 19.64 -6.85
C TYR A 156 14.14 20.72 -7.50
N SER A 157 13.11 20.33 -8.26
CA SER A 157 12.21 21.29 -8.91
C SER A 157 11.30 22.06 -7.92
N ARG A 158 11.22 21.61 -6.67
CA ARG A 158 10.26 22.08 -5.66
C ARG A 158 10.93 22.57 -4.36
N GLY A 159 12.25 22.45 -4.26
CA GLY A 159 13.08 23.05 -3.19
C GLY A 159 13.57 24.42 -3.60
#